data_AF-A0A1I8C2N9-F1
#
_entry.id   AF-A0A1I8C2N9-F1
#
_cell.length_a   1.000
_cell.length_b   1.000
_cell.length_c   1.000
_cell.angle_alpha   90.00
_cell.angle_beta   90.00
_cell.angle_gamma   90.00
#
_symmetry.space_group_name_H-M   'P 1'
#
loop_
_entity.id
_entity.type
_entity.pdbx_description
1 polymer ?
#
loop_
_entity_poly.entity_id
_entity_poly.type
_entity_poly.pdbx_seq_one_letter_code
_entity_poly.pdbx_strand_id
1 'polypeptide(L)'
;MAAKATPMNYSILHKSSSSKARVGKLKLPHGIVDTPVFMPVGTQGTMKGVLPEELLDMDCKILLCNTYHLGHRPGHEIVKGAGGLHKWMNWNRNILTDSGGFQMVSLSKLSSTNEEGVTFTSPHTEEVTLLSPEHSINIQQNLGADIMMQMDHVLHVLVTGEVIDEAMHRSIRWLDRCKVAHTNVETQTLFPIVQGGLDLTKRKFCAEEMMKRADVGIAIGGLSGGEKKEDFWRVVAHCCETLPESLPKYVMGVGWAVDLVMCALLGADMFDCVYPTRTARFGTALVREGGEMHLTRKEFKLDFQPIDNNCTCQTCKSYTRAYLHSIINKESVACHLISIHNIHHHLQLMRDLRAAITQENVPDFLETFLLGYYRNKAIPKWIYEVVEHLQIQINLPGQTTSGNDIK
;
A
#
# COMPACT_ATOMS: atom_id res chain seq x y z
N MET A 1 -6.52 -37.23 -5.94
CA MET A 1 -6.67 -36.44 -4.68
C MET A 1 -7.46 -35.21 -5.02
N ALA A 2 -8.62 -35.00 -4.39
CA ALA A 2 -9.38 -33.76 -4.59
C ALA A 2 -8.53 -32.58 -4.10
N ALA A 3 -8.33 -31.56 -4.94
CA ALA A 3 -7.68 -30.32 -4.52
C ALA A 3 -8.43 -29.78 -3.29
N LYS A 4 -7.78 -29.70 -2.13
CA LYS A 4 -8.34 -29.00 -0.97
C LYS A 4 -8.70 -27.60 -1.45
N ALA A 5 -9.97 -27.22 -1.39
CA ALA A 5 -10.41 -25.90 -1.80
C ALA A 5 -9.68 -24.85 -0.95
N THR A 6 -8.88 -23.99 -1.58
CA THR A 6 -8.17 -22.92 -0.89
C THR A 6 -9.20 -21.93 -0.35
N PRO A 7 -9.21 -21.62 0.96
CA PRO A 7 -10.20 -20.72 1.57
C PRO A 7 -10.05 -19.27 1.07
N MET A 8 -8.91 -18.98 0.44
CA MET A 8 -8.56 -17.70 -0.12
C MET A 8 -8.47 -17.79 -1.64
N ASN A 9 -9.08 -16.83 -2.34
CA ASN A 9 -9.00 -16.74 -3.79
C ASN A 9 -9.18 -15.29 -4.26
N TYR A 10 -8.72 -15.04 -5.48
CA TYR A 10 -8.91 -13.78 -6.16
C TYR A 10 -9.71 -14.00 -7.45
N SER A 11 -10.75 -13.20 -7.66
CA SER A 11 -11.54 -13.21 -8.88
C SER A 11 -11.60 -11.82 -9.48
N ILE A 12 -11.28 -11.70 -10.76
CA ILE A 12 -11.50 -10.47 -11.52
C ILE A 12 -12.98 -10.41 -11.89
N LEU A 13 -13.66 -9.32 -11.54
CA LEU A 13 -15.05 -9.06 -11.90
C LEU A 13 -15.16 -8.21 -13.16
N HIS A 14 -14.25 -7.25 -13.32
CA HIS A 14 -14.26 -6.31 -14.43
C HIS A 14 -12.84 -5.92 -14.83
N LYS A 15 -12.62 -5.67 -16.12
CA LYS A 15 -11.37 -5.13 -16.65
C LYS A 15 -11.71 -3.88 -17.46
N SER A 16 -10.97 -2.81 -17.22
CA SER A 16 -11.10 -1.58 -18.01
C SER A 16 -10.77 -1.85 -19.47
N SER A 17 -11.57 -1.32 -20.39
CA SER A 17 -11.26 -1.33 -21.82
C SER A 17 -10.19 -0.32 -22.23
N SER A 18 -10.00 0.74 -21.42
CA SER A 18 -9.12 1.86 -21.74
C SER A 18 -7.79 1.85 -20.96
N SER A 19 -7.55 0.86 -20.10
CA SER A 19 -6.33 0.78 -19.28
C SER A 19 -6.04 -0.67 -18.84
N LYS A 20 -5.04 -0.88 -17.98
CA LYS A 20 -4.78 -2.21 -17.37
C LYS A 20 -5.51 -2.41 -16.04
N ALA A 21 -6.34 -1.45 -15.64
CA ALA A 21 -7.06 -1.47 -14.38
C ALA A 21 -8.10 -2.59 -14.31
N ARG A 22 -8.33 -3.09 -13.10
CA ARG A 22 -9.23 -4.23 -12.85
C ARG A 22 -9.99 -4.03 -11.57
N VAL A 23 -11.23 -4.47 -11.56
CA VAL A 23 -12.02 -4.64 -10.34
C VAL A 23 -12.07 -6.12 -10.02
N GLY A 24 -11.70 -6.47 -8.80
CA GLY A 24 -11.68 -7.84 -8.34
C GLY A 24 -12.19 -7.99 -6.91
N LYS A 25 -12.30 -9.24 -6.49
CA LYS A 25 -12.63 -9.64 -5.12
C LYS A 25 -11.58 -10.61 -4.62
N LEU A 26 -10.94 -10.24 -3.52
CA LEU A 26 -10.05 -11.09 -2.75
C LEU A 26 -10.85 -11.64 -1.58
N LYS A 27 -11.18 -12.93 -1.63
CA LYS A 27 -11.83 -13.65 -0.53
C LYS A 27 -10.76 -14.05 0.48
N LEU A 28 -10.92 -13.61 1.72
CA LEU A 28 -10.05 -13.93 2.85
C LEU A 28 -10.88 -14.47 4.03
N PRO A 29 -10.25 -15.10 5.03
CA PRO A 29 -10.95 -15.68 6.18
C PRO A 29 -11.86 -14.69 6.92
N HIS A 30 -11.44 -13.43 7.09
CA HIS A 30 -12.19 -12.40 7.81
C HIS A 30 -12.98 -11.44 6.90
N GLY A 31 -13.26 -11.85 5.65
CA GLY A 31 -14.20 -11.16 4.76
C GLY A 31 -13.67 -10.92 3.35
N ILE A 32 -14.52 -10.34 2.51
CA ILE A 32 -14.17 -10.02 1.12
C ILE A 32 -13.58 -8.62 1.03
N VAL A 33 -12.52 -8.47 0.25
CA VAL A 33 -11.88 -7.20 -0.08
C VAL A 33 -12.09 -6.92 -1.57
N ASP A 34 -12.71 -5.79 -1.90
CA ASP A 34 -12.83 -5.32 -3.29
C ASP A 34 -11.54 -4.61 -3.72
N THR A 35 -10.99 -4.96 -4.89
CA THR A 35 -9.78 -4.32 -5.46
C THR A 35 -10.13 -3.40 -6.64
N PRO A 36 -9.39 -2.30 -6.89
CA PRO A 36 -8.20 -1.86 -6.16
C PRO A 36 -8.49 -1.41 -4.73
N VAL A 37 -7.59 -1.64 -3.78
CA VAL A 37 -7.78 -1.34 -2.35
C VAL A 37 -6.57 -0.60 -1.76
N PHE A 38 -6.85 0.32 -0.84
CA PHE A 38 -5.85 0.97 0.01
C PHE A 38 -5.95 0.43 1.44
N MET A 39 -4.83 -0.01 2.00
CA MET A 39 -4.69 -0.55 3.35
C MET A 39 -4.05 0.51 4.26
N PRO A 40 -4.80 1.07 5.23
CA PRO A 40 -4.19 1.91 6.26
C PRO A 40 -3.24 1.08 7.14
N VAL A 41 -2.16 1.70 7.62
CA VAL A 41 -1.06 1.01 8.32
C VAL A 41 -1.12 1.21 9.84
N GLY A 42 -1.37 0.11 10.57
CA GLY A 42 -1.35 0.02 12.03
C GLY A 42 -0.01 -0.51 12.55
N THR A 43 0.86 0.38 13.01
CA THR A 43 2.26 0.04 13.36
C THR A 43 2.39 -0.96 14.52
N GLN A 44 1.58 -0.84 15.58
CA GLN A 44 1.66 -1.68 16.79
C GLN A 44 0.32 -2.40 17.05
N GLY A 45 -0.34 -2.89 15.99
CA GLY A 45 -1.71 -3.40 16.12
C GLY A 45 -2.71 -2.30 16.45
N THR A 46 -2.37 -1.04 16.15
CA THR A 46 -3.26 0.10 16.29
C THR A 46 -2.90 1.18 15.26
N MET A 47 -3.93 1.83 14.73
CA MET A 47 -3.76 3.03 13.92
C MET A 47 -3.46 4.21 14.85
N LYS A 48 -2.51 5.07 14.48
CA LYS A 48 -2.13 6.21 15.33
C LYS A 48 -3.29 7.20 15.45
N GLY A 49 -3.99 7.13 16.58
CA GLY A 49 -5.11 8.00 16.91
C GLY A 49 -6.38 7.68 16.14
N VAL A 50 -6.66 6.41 15.79
CA VAL A 50 -7.93 5.99 15.17
C VAL A 50 -8.37 4.66 15.78
N LEU A 51 -9.64 4.57 16.18
CA LEU A 51 -10.23 3.38 16.77
C LEU A 51 -10.70 2.38 15.69
N PRO A 52 -10.73 1.07 15.98
CA PRO A 52 -11.26 0.06 15.06
C PRO A 52 -12.68 0.36 14.58
N GLU A 53 -13.56 0.84 15.47
CA GLU A 53 -14.96 1.14 15.16
C GLU A 53 -15.09 2.22 14.08
N GLU A 54 -14.21 3.23 14.12
CA GLU A 54 -14.19 4.31 13.14
C GLU A 54 -13.72 3.83 11.75
N LEU A 55 -12.80 2.85 11.72
CA LEU A 55 -12.41 2.18 10.48
C LEU A 55 -13.56 1.33 9.91
N LEU A 56 -14.36 0.70 10.78
CA LEU A 56 -15.56 -0.05 10.38
C LEU A 56 -16.62 0.89 9.79
N ASP A 57 -16.85 2.05 10.41
CA ASP A 57 -17.79 3.08 9.93
C ASP A 57 -17.39 3.63 8.55
N MET A 58 -16.08 3.74 8.29
CA MET A 58 -15.56 4.09 6.97
C MET A 58 -15.54 2.92 5.98
N ASP A 59 -16.03 1.75 6.39
CA ASP A 59 -16.04 0.49 5.66
C ASP A 59 -14.65 0.07 5.12
N CYS A 60 -13.62 0.23 5.95
CA CYS A 60 -12.28 -0.28 5.70
C CYS A 60 -12.27 -1.82 5.74
N LYS A 61 -11.90 -2.51 4.66
CA LYS A 61 -12.02 -3.98 4.54
C LYS A 61 -10.78 -4.75 5.01
N ILE A 62 -9.63 -4.09 4.98
CA ILE A 62 -8.33 -4.67 5.28
C ILE A 62 -7.38 -3.57 5.74
N LEU A 63 -6.49 -3.88 6.68
CA LEU A 63 -5.41 -3.01 7.13
C LEU A 63 -4.07 -3.75 7.11
N LEU A 64 -2.98 -2.99 7.11
CA LEU A 64 -1.64 -3.55 7.26
C LEU A 64 -1.18 -3.39 8.71
N CYS A 65 -0.65 -4.45 9.30
CA CYS A 65 0.06 -4.39 10.58
C CYS A 65 1.54 -4.72 10.41
N ASN A 66 2.38 -4.02 11.17
CA ASN A 66 3.82 -4.24 11.06
C ASN A 66 4.29 -5.37 11.98
N THR A 67 4.90 -6.40 11.38
CA THR A 67 5.40 -7.57 12.08
C THR A 67 6.56 -7.24 13.01
N TYR A 68 7.48 -6.36 12.58
CA TYR A 68 8.63 -6.00 13.39
C TYR A 68 8.20 -5.41 14.73
N HIS A 69 7.34 -4.40 14.73
CA HIS A 69 6.90 -3.76 15.95
C HIS A 69 6.08 -4.69 16.85
N LEU A 70 5.11 -5.44 16.29
CA LEU A 70 4.29 -6.38 17.05
C LEU A 70 5.07 -7.57 17.60
N GLY A 71 6.05 -8.05 16.84
CA GLY A 71 6.93 -9.15 17.22
C GLY A 71 7.80 -8.85 18.43
N HIS A 72 8.13 -7.57 18.67
CA HIS A 72 8.94 -7.13 19.81
C HIS A 72 8.10 -6.49 20.93
N ARG A 73 7.04 -5.76 20.58
CA ARG A 73 6.22 -4.99 21.52
C ARG A 73 4.74 -5.03 21.10
N PRO A 74 3.90 -5.81 21.80
CA PRO A 74 4.16 -6.48 23.07
C PRO A 74 4.98 -7.77 22.95
N GLY A 75 5.14 -8.33 21.74
CA GLY A 75 5.70 -9.66 21.53
C GLY A 75 4.63 -10.59 20.95
N HIS A 76 4.97 -11.33 19.89
CA HIS A 76 4.00 -12.15 19.17
C HIS A 76 3.39 -13.30 19.99
N GLU A 77 4.11 -13.82 20.99
CA GLU A 77 3.56 -14.81 21.92
C GLU A 77 2.47 -14.24 22.84
N ILE A 78 2.60 -12.98 23.25
CA ILE A 78 1.55 -12.29 24.03
C ILE A 78 0.32 -12.10 23.16
N VAL A 79 0.51 -11.66 21.91
CA VAL A 79 -0.60 -11.49 20.95
C VAL A 79 -1.29 -12.84 20.68
N LYS A 80 -0.52 -13.92 20.51
CA LYS A 80 -1.05 -15.28 20.37
C LYS A 80 -1.84 -15.71 21.61
N GLY A 81 -1.31 -15.48 22.81
CA GLY A 81 -1.98 -15.78 24.08
C GLY A 81 -3.29 -15.03 24.27
N ALA A 82 -3.41 -13.82 23.71
CA ALA A 82 -4.65 -13.05 23.66
C ALA A 82 -5.64 -13.53 22.57
N GLY A 83 -5.28 -14.57 21.81
CA GLY A 83 -6.11 -15.17 20.77
C GLY A 83 -5.90 -14.59 19.38
N GLY A 84 -4.73 -14.02 19.10
CA GLY A 84 -4.34 -13.48 17.80
C GLY A 84 -4.57 -11.97 17.67
N LEU A 85 -4.01 -11.39 16.62
CA LEU A 85 -3.96 -9.94 16.40
C LEU A 85 -5.36 -9.34 16.26
N HIS A 86 -6.27 -10.01 15.55
CA HIS A 86 -7.67 -9.59 15.41
C HIS A 86 -8.34 -9.37 16.76
N LYS A 87 -8.24 -10.33 17.69
CA LYS A 87 -8.80 -10.18 19.05
C LYS A 87 -8.05 -9.14 19.87
N TRP A 88 -6.72 -9.13 19.78
CA TRP A 88 -5.86 -8.19 20.49
C TRP A 88 -6.22 -6.72 20.20
N MET A 89 -6.50 -6.41 18.93
CA MET A 89 -6.81 -5.04 18.51
C MET A 89 -8.30 -4.74 18.35
N ASN A 90 -9.19 -5.68 18.71
CA ASN A 90 -10.62 -5.60 18.45
C ASN A 90 -10.97 -5.32 16.97
N TRP A 91 -10.30 -5.98 16.03
CA TRP A 91 -10.53 -5.86 14.60
C TRP A 91 -11.03 -7.17 14.02
N ASN A 92 -12.25 -7.15 13.48
CA ASN A 92 -12.94 -8.34 12.98
C ASN A 92 -12.92 -8.48 11.44
N ARG A 93 -12.09 -7.71 10.75
CA ARG A 93 -11.89 -7.79 9.29
C ARG A 93 -10.46 -8.21 8.97
N ASN A 94 -10.10 -8.21 7.70
CA ASN A 94 -8.83 -8.77 7.26
C ASN A 94 -7.62 -7.94 7.71
N ILE A 95 -6.49 -8.63 7.90
CA ILE A 95 -5.19 -8.05 8.21
C ILE A 95 -4.15 -8.61 7.24
N LEU A 96 -3.30 -7.73 6.73
CA LEU A 96 -2.02 -8.09 6.11
C LEU A 96 -0.90 -7.78 7.10
N THR A 97 0.05 -8.69 7.29
CA THR A 97 1.30 -8.40 8.02
C THR A 97 2.48 -8.33 7.07
N ASP A 98 3.28 -7.28 7.17
CA ASP A 98 4.57 -7.24 6.47
C ASP A 98 5.58 -8.23 7.10
N SER A 99 6.78 -8.38 6.53
CA SER A 99 7.77 -9.34 7.05
C SER A 99 8.66 -8.78 8.16
N GLY A 100 8.68 -7.45 8.33
CA GLY A 100 9.58 -6.71 9.22
C GLY A 100 10.96 -6.39 8.64
N GLY A 101 11.31 -6.91 7.45
CA GLY A 101 12.64 -6.72 6.85
C GLY A 101 12.98 -5.26 6.53
N PHE A 102 12.04 -4.51 5.96
CA PHE A 102 12.25 -3.10 5.61
C PHE A 102 12.56 -2.22 6.84
N GLN A 103 11.85 -2.43 7.96
CA GLN A 103 12.00 -1.64 9.16
C GLN A 103 13.36 -1.88 9.81
N MET A 104 13.89 -3.09 9.72
CA MET A 104 15.21 -3.40 10.27
C MET A 104 16.34 -2.73 9.50
N VAL A 105 16.27 -2.72 8.16
CA VAL A 105 17.25 -2.03 7.31
C VAL A 105 17.15 -0.50 7.45
N SER A 106 15.94 0.04 7.62
CA SER A 106 15.72 1.49 7.71
C SER A 106 15.91 2.10 9.10
N LEU A 107 15.72 1.33 10.18
CA LEU A 107 15.81 1.83 11.56
C LEU A 107 17.15 1.54 12.24
N SER A 108 17.88 0.50 11.83
CA SER A 108 19.15 0.15 12.48
C SER A 108 20.34 0.55 11.62
N LYS A 109 21.10 1.55 12.10
CA LYS A 109 22.42 1.93 11.52
C LYS A 109 23.42 0.76 11.53
N LEU A 110 23.16 -0.26 12.34
CA LEU A 110 23.98 -1.46 12.52
C LEU A 110 23.13 -2.68 12.16
N SER A 111 22.85 -2.84 10.87
CA SER A 111 22.25 -4.06 10.31
C SER A 111 23.23 -4.75 9.36
N SER A 112 23.19 -6.08 9.34
CA SER A 112 23.97 -6.90 8.42
C SER A 112 23.10 -8.05 7.91
N THR A 113 23.15 -8.29 6.60
CA THR A 113 22.36 -9.33 5.95
C THR A 113 23.25 -10.39 5.33
N ASN A 114 23.04 -11.65 5.71
CA ASN A 114 23.69 -12.82 5.12
C ASN A 114 22.64 -13.82 4.64
N GLU A 115 23.01 -15.07 4.35
CA GLU A 115 22.05 -16.08 3.91
C GLU A 115 21.09 -16.52 5.04
N GLU A 116 21.54 -16.51 6.29
CA GLU A 116 20.75 -16.95 7.44
C GLU A 116 19.56 -16.02 7.71
N GLY A 117 19.79 -14.71 7.63
CA GLY A 117 18.79 -13.68 7.86
C GLY A 117 19.38 -12.28 7.96
N VAL A 118 18.65 -11.40 8.62
CA VAL A 118 19.09 -10.04 8.93
C VAL A 118 19.38 -9.93 10.42
N THR A 119 20.62 -9.61 10.75
CA THR A 119 21.04 -9.31 12.13
C THR A 119 21.00 -7.81 12.34
N PHE A 120 20.43 -7.36 13.45
CA PHE A 120 20.32 -5.95 13.79
C PHE A 120 20.37 -5.74 15.29
N THR A 121 20.79 -4.54 15.70
CA THR A 121 20.64 -4.10 17.08
C THR A 121 19.29 -3.45 17.29
N SER A 122 18.51 -3.94 18.25
CA SER A 122 17.25 -3.34 18.69
C SER A 122 17.48 -1.90 19.13
N PRO A 123 16.80 -0.89 18.55
CA PRO A 123 16.93 0.51 18.96
C PRO A 123 16.31 0.79 20.35
N HIS A 124 15.77 -0.24 20.99
CA HIS A 124 14.98 -0.15 22.20
C HIS A 124 15.60 -0.89 23.39
N THR A 125 16.26 -2.02 23.12
CA THR A 125 16.88 -2.88 24.13
C THR A 125 18.38 -2.99 23.95
N GLU A 126 18.94 -2.51 22.83
CA GLU A 126 20.36 -2.67 22.44
C GLU A 126 20.81 -4.12 22.22
N GLU A 127 19.90 -5.08 22.30
CA GLU A 127 20.17 -6.49 22.03
C GLU A 127 20.33 -6.74 20.52
N VAL A 128 21.27 -7.62 20.18
CA VAL A 128 21.46 -8.10 18.81
C VAL A 128 20.46 -9.22 18.55
N THR A 129 19.61 -9.02 17.55
CA THR A 129 18.55 -9.96 17.16
C THR A 129 18.75 -10.39 15.71
N LEU A 130 18.54 -11.68 15.43
CA LEU A 130 18.51 -12.25 14.09
C LEU A 130 17.06 -12.47 13.67
N LEU A 131 16.64 -11.87 12.56
CA LEU A 131 15.37 -12.20 11.90
C LEU A 131 15.65 -13.05 10.65
N SER A 132 15.40 -14.35 10.77
CA SER A 132 15.42 -15.28 9.64
C SER A 132 14.04 -15.36 8.95
N PRO A 133 13.96 -15.86 7.71
CA PRO A 133 12.71 -16.28 7.07
C PRO A 133 11.78 -17.10 7.98
N GLU A 134 12.30 -18.12 8.65
CA GLU A 134 11.52 -18.99 9.54
C GLU A 134 10.98 -18.22 10.75
N HIS A 135 11.81 -17.36 11.35
CA HIS A 135 11.40 -16.57 12.50
C HIS A 135 10.33 -15.53 12.14
N SER A 136 10.47 -14.86 10.98
CA SER A 136 9.45 -13.94 10.46
C SER A 136 8.11 -14.63 10.23
N ILE A 137 8.13 -15.83 9.61
CA ILE A 137 6.90 -16.62 9.41
C ILE A 137 6.31 -17.10 10.74
N ASN A 138 7.14 -17.52 11.71
CA ASN A 138 6.65 -17.89 13.04
C ASN A 138 5.95 -16.72 13.74
N ILE A 139 6.52 -15.52 13.68
CA ILE A 139 5.88 -14.31 14.21
C ILE A 139 4.52 -14.10 13.55
N GLN A 140 4.47 -14.07 12.22
CA GLN A 140 3.24 -13.80 11.48
C GLN A 140 2.15 -14.86 11.69
N GLN A 141 2.53 -16.13 11.86
CA GLN A 141 1.60 -17.20 12.24
C GLN A 141 1.02 -17.00 13.64
N ASN A 142 1.82 -16.54 14.60
CA ASN A 142 1.36 -16.24 15.96
C ASN A 142 0.49 -14.97 16.01
N LEU A 143 0.74 -13.99 15.12
CA LEU A 143 -0.15 -12.84 14.93
C LEU A 143 -1.48 -13.25 14.30
N GLY A 144 -1.50 -14.24 13.41
CA GLY A 144 -2.74 -14.79 12.84
C GLY A 144 -3.39 -13.89 11.78
N ALA A 145 -2.61 -13.05 11.09
CA ALA A 145 -3.10 -12.22 9.97
C ALA A 145 -3.50 -13.05 8.75
N ASP A 146 -4.47 -12.57 7.97
CA ASP A 146 -5.00 -13.26 6.79
C ASP A 146 -3.97 -13.39 5.66
N ILE A 147 -3.15 -12.34 5.47
CA ILE A 147 -2.06 -12.31 4.50
C ILE A 147 -0.74 -12.08 5.23
N MET A 148 0.25 -12.90 4.92
CA MET A 148 1.62 -12.80 5.39
C MET A 148 2.53 -12.45 4.23
N MET A 149 3.50 -11.57 4.46
CA MET A 149 4.52 -11.26 3.47
C MET A 149 5.77 -12.12 3.70
N GLN A 150 6.42 -12.59 2.63
CA GLN A 150 7.71 -13.27 2.77
C GLN A 150 8.77 -12.35 3.39
N MET A 151 9.74 -12.92 4.09
CA MET A 151 10.99 -12.21 4.37
C MET A 151 11.80 -12.07 3.07
N ASP A 152 12.28 -10.87 2.79
CA ASP A 152 13.04 -10.52 1.60
C ASP A 152 14.30 -9.71 1.94
N HIS A 153 15.29 -9.77 1.06
CA HIS A 153 16.53 -9.00 1.22
C HIS A 153 16.34 -7.63 0.58
N VAL A 154 15.88 -6.67 1.37
CA VAL A 154 15.59 -5.31 0.92
C VAL A 154 16.87 -4.49 0.75
N LEU A 155 17.02 -3.87 -0.41
CA LEU A 155 18.01 -2.82 -0.66
C LEU A 155 17.31 -1.47 -0.82
N HIS A 156 18.03 -0.38 -0.53
CA HIS A 156 17.56 0.96 -0.88
C HIS A 156 17.43 1.07 -2.41
N VAL A 157 16.34 1.67 -2.90
CA VAL A 157 15.98 1.68 -4.34
C VAL A 157 17.07 2.28 -5.25
N LEU A 158 17.88 3.20 -4.72
CA LEU A 158 18.98 3.86 -5.44
C LEU A 158 20.30 3.06 -5.43
N VAL A 159 20.36 1.90 -4.76
CA VAL A 159 21.52 1.01 -4.83
C VAL A 159 21.65 0.48 -6.25
N THR A 160 22.89 0.40 -6.74
CA THR A 160 23.25 -0.09 -8.08
C THR A 160 24.31 -1.18 -7.99
N GLY A 161 24.52 -1.93 -9.09
CA GLY A 161 25.56 -2.95 -9.20
C GLY A 161 25.13 -4.37 -8.80
N GLU A 162 26.10 -5.28 -8.75
CA GLU A 162 25.89 -6.74 -8.58
C GLU A 162 25.25 -7.12 -7.25
N VAL A 163 25.29 -6.24 -6.24
CA VAL A 163 24.61 -6.48 -4.95
C VAL A 163 23.10 -6.64 -5.12
N ILE A 164 22.49 -6.03 -6.14
CA ILE A 164 21.07 -6.22 -6.47
C ILE A 164 20.81 -7.67 -6.87
N ASP A 165 21.69 -8.26 -7.68
CA ASP A 165 21.54 -9.64 -8.14
C ASP A 165 21.57 -10.59 -6.95
N GLU A 166 22.53 -10.43 -6.03
CA GLU A 166 22.62 -11.29 -4.86
C GLU A 166 21.40 -11.10 -3.93
N ALA A 167 20.96 -9.87 -3.70
CA ALA A 167 19.77 -9.61 -2.87
C ALA A 167 18.48 -10.19 -3.48
N MET A 168 18.33 -10.10 -4.80
CA MET A 168 17.23 -10.69 -5.54
C MET A 168 17.25 -12.23 -5.45
N HIS A 169 18.39 -12.87 -5.74
CA HIS A 169 18.50 -14.33 -5.67
C HIS A 169 18.31 -14.84 -4.24
N ARG A 170 18.84 -14.13 -3.23
CA ARG A 170 18.60 -14.43 -1.83
C ARG A 170 17.12 -14.34 -1.47
N SER A 171 16.41 -13.31 -1.94
CA SER A 171 14.97 -13.18 -1.72
C SER A 171 14.17 -14.35 -2.29
N ILE A 172 14.59 -14.92 -3.43
CA ILE A 172 13.99 -16.13 -4.02
C ILE A 172 14.26 -17.35 -3.13
N ARG A 173 15.50 -17.56 -2.67
CA ARG A 173 15.84 -18.67 -1.75
C ARG A 173 15.12 -18.53 -0.40
N TRP A 174 14.97 -17.31 0.09
CA TRP A 174 14.24 -17.01 1.32
C TRP A 174 12.74 -17.26 1.21
N LEU A 175 12.14 -17.07 0.03
CA LEU A 175 10.75 -17.48 -0.20
C LEU A 175 10.57 -18.99 -0.04
N ASP A 176 11.50 -19.80 -0.56
CA ASP A 176 11.45 -21.26 -0.41
C ASP A 176 11.50 -21.66 1.07
N ARG A 177 12.35 -21.00 1.87
CA ARG A 177 12.40 -21.16 3.33
C ARG A 177 11.11 -20.71 4.03
N CYS A 178 10.54 -19.58 3.61
CA CYS A 178 9.26 -19.10 4.14
C CYS A 178 8.13 -20.11 3.88
N LYS A 179 8.06 -20.68 2.68
CA LYS A 179 7.05 -21.70 2.32
C LYS A 179 7.19 -22.97 3.16
N VAL A 180 8.42 -23.40 3.47
CA VAL A 180 8.64 -24.55 4.37
C VAL A 180 8.20 -24.23 5.80
N ALA A 181 8.46 -23.01 6.29
CA ALA A 181 8.08 -22.59 7.65
C ALA A 181 6.57 -22.31 7.80
N HIS A 182 5.86 -22.01 6.71
CA HIS A 182 4.44 -21.71 6.71
C HIS A 182 3.62 -23.00 6.81
N THR A 183 3.14 -23.28 8.01
CA THR A 183 2.34 -24.47 8.33
C THR A 183 0.85 -24.18 8.44
N ASN A 184 0.46 -22.94 8.77
CA ASN A 184 -0.93 -22.52 8.87
C ASN A 184 -1.53 -22.08 7.52
N VAL A 185 -1.63 -23.02 6.57
CA VAL A 185 -2.14 -22.76 5.21
C VAL A 185 -3.67 -22.68 5.12
N GLU A 186 -4.37 -23.09 6.17
CA GLU A 186 -5.84 -23.12 6.19
C GLU A 186 -6.46 -21.77 6.55
N THR A 187 -5.73 -20.89 7.25
CA THR A 187 -6.26 -19.58 7.66
C THR A 187 -5.35 -18.40 7.30
N GLN A 188 -4.19 -18.62 6.69
CA GLN A 188 -3.28 -17.54 6.30
C GLN A 188 -2.64 -17.86 4.95
N THR A 189 -2.43 -16.85 4.11
CA THR A 189 -1.72 -16.99 2.84
C THR A 189 -0.39 -16.24 2.85
N LEU A 190 0.60 -16.77 2.15
CA LEU A 190 1.91 -16.13 1.96
C LEU A 190 1.99 -15.44 0.60
N PHE A 191 2.37 -14.16 0.58
CA PHE A 191 2.64 -13.40 -0.65
C PHE A 191 4.15 -13.30 -0.89
N PRO A 192 4.63 -13.77 -2.05
CA PRO A 192 5.96 -13.46 -2.56
C PRO A 192 6.17 -11.95 -2.82
N ILE A 193 7.41 -11.49 -2.80
CA ILE A 193 7.78 -10.09 -3.07
C ILE A 193 8.77 -10.03 -4.24
N VAL A 194 8.35 -9.43 -5.35
CA VAL A 194 9.23 -9.16 -6.49
C VAL A 194 10.25 -8.08 -6.11
N GLN A 195 11.53 -8.40 -6.31
CA GLN A 195 12.69 -7.53 -6.12
C GLN A 195 13.40 -7.25 -7.45
N GLY A 196 14.49 -6.47 -7.42
CA GLY A 196 15.31 -6.17 -8.61
C GLY A 196 15.68 -4.69 -8.81
N GLY A 197 15.42 -3.83 -7.83
CA GLY A 197 15.74 -2.39 -7.93
C GLY A 197 14.99 -1.70 -9.06
N LEU A 198 15.67 -0.86 -9.83
CA LEU A 198 15.10 -0.16 -11.00
C LEU A 198 15.43 -0.87 -12.34
N ASP A 199 16.05 -2.05 -12.31
CA ASP A 199 16.41 -2.81 -13.51
C ASP A 199 15.24 -3.70 -13.96
N LEU A 200 14.66 -3.37 -15.11
CA LEU A 200 13.51 -4.11 -15.66
C LEU A 200 13.84 -5.58 -15.98
N THR A 201 15.06 -5.89 -16.40
CA THR A 201 15.48 -7.27 -16.70
C THR A 201 15.51 -8.10 -15.43
N LYS A 202 16.06 -7.55 -14.33
CA LYS A 202 16.08 -8.20 -13.02
C LYS A 202 14.67 -8.35 -12.45
N ARG A 203 13.83 -7.30 -12.60
CA ARG A 203 12.42 -7.33 -12.20
C ARG A 203 11.65 -8.44 -12.91
N LYS A 204 11.84 -8.59 -14.22
CA LYS A 204 11.23 -9.67 -15.01
C LYS A 204 11.64 -11.05 -14.49
N PHE A 205 12.95 -11.27 -14.37
CA PHE A 205 13.49 -12.54 -13.86
C PHE A 205 12.93 -12.88 -12.47
N CYS A 206 12.94 -11.91 -11.55
CA CYS A 206 12.41 -12.10 -10.21
C CYS A 206 10.90 -12.40 -10.24
N ALA A 207 10.12 -11.66 -11.03
CA ALA A 207 8.69 -11.90 -11.19
C ALA A 207 8.40 -13.32 -11.72
N GLU A 208 9.18 -13.79 -12.71
CA GLU A 208 9.11 -15.15 -13.24
C GLU A 208 9.43 -16.23 -12.21
N GLU A 209 10.40 -15.99 -11.33
CA GLU A 209 10.73 -16.92 -10.23
C GLU A 209 9.69 -16.90 -9.10
N MET A 210 9.19 -15.72 -8.72
CA MET A 210 8.21 -15.57 -7.65
C MET A 210 6.85 -16.14 -8.05
N MET A 211 6.41 -15.97 -9.32
CA MET A 211 5.11 -16.47 -9.75
C MET A 211 5.02 -18.00 -9.76
N LYS A 212 6.14 -18.72 -9.93
CA LYS A 212 6.20 -20.19 -9.81
C LYS A 212 5.84 -20.68 -8.39
N ARG A 213 5.91 -19.78 -7.41
CA ARG A 213 5.74 -20.05 -5.97
C ARG A 213 4.53 -19.33 -5.38
N ALA A 214 3.84 -18.48 -6.14
CA ALA A 214 2.72 -17.68 -5.66
C ALA A 214 1.40 -18.45 -5.74
N ASP A 215 0.69 -18.54 -4.61
CA ASP A 215 -0.55 -19.32 -4.52
C ASP A 215 -1.82 -18.45 -4.62
N VAL A 216 -1.83 -17.29 -3.95
CA VAL A 216 -3.04 -16.43 -3.82
C VAL A 216 -2.80 -14.98 -4.23
N GLY A 217 -1.56 -14.49 -4.14
CA GLY A 217 -1.19 -13.15 -4.58
C GLY A 217 0.29 -12.89 -4.50
N ILE A 218 0.69 -11.70 -4.97
CA ILE A 218 2.09 -11.34 -5.16
C ILE A 218 2.29 -9.84 -4.98
N ALA A 219 3.39 -9.46 -4.34
CA ALA A 219 3.76 -8.08 -4.11
C ALA A 219 4.92 -7.61 -4.98
N ILE A 220 5.00 -6.31 -5.16
CA ILE A 220 6.09 -5.59 -5.83
C ILE A 220 6.74 -4.70 -4.77
N GLY A 221 7.95 -5.07 -4.34
CA GLY A 221 8.68 -4.42 -3.27
C GLY A 221 9.85 -3.57 -3.76
N GLY A 222 10.51 -2.88 -2.82
CA GLY A 222 11.72 -2.09 -3.11
C GLY A 222 11.48 -0.86 -3.98
N LEU A 223 10.31 -0.23 -3.85
CA LEU A 223 9.90 1.01 -4.53
C LEU A 223 9.40 2.05 -3.51
N SER A 224 9.09 3.26 -3.99
CA SER A 224 8.63 4.41 -3.21
C SER A 224 9.64 4.89 -2.15
N GLY A 225 10.93 4.76 -2.46
CA GLY A 225 12.05 5.03 -1.55
C GLY A 225 12.91 6.24 -1.90
N GLY A 226 12.64 6.91 -3.03
CA GLY A 226 13.38 8.12 -3.47
C GLY A 226 13.80 8.10 -4.93
N GLU A 227 13.41 7.09 -5.69
CA GLU A 227 13.56 7.02 -7.13
C GLU A 227 12.76 8.11 -7.85
N LYS A 228 13.15 8.37 -9.11
CA LYS A 228 12.38 9.26 -9.98
C LYS A 228 11.04 8.63 -10.32
N LYS A 229 10.01 9.47 -10.49
CA LYS A 229 8.66 8.99 -10.81
C LYS A 229 8.60 8.25 -12.14
N GLU A 230 9.43 8.66 -13.09
CA GLU A 230 9.59 8.02 -14.40
C GLU A 230 10.11 6.58 -14.27
N ASP A 231 11.07 6.34 -13.38
CA ASP A 231 11.60 4.99 -13.14
C ASP A 231 10.59 4.15 -12.34
N PHE A 232 9.95 4.75 -11.33
CA PHE A 232 8.92 4.10 -10.51
C PHE A 232 7.78 3.53 -11.35
N TRP A 233 7.13 4.35 -12.20
CA TRP A 233 5.96 3.90 -12.93
C TRP A 233 6.33 2.82 -13.96
N ARG A 234 7.51 2.90 -14.58
CA ARG A 234 8.01 1.90 -15.54
C ARG A 234 8.22 0.54 -14.88
N VAL A 235 8.80 0.52 -13.67
CA VAL A 235 8.96 -0.73 -12.90
C VAL A 235 7.60 -1.32 -12.54
N VAL A 236 6.66 -0.49 -12.06
CA VAL A 236 5.30 -0.93 -11.72
C VAL A 236 4.59 -1.53 -12.94
N ALA A 237 4.59 -0.81 -14.07
CA ALA A 237 3.99 -1.27 -15.33
C ALA A 237 4.59 -2.60 -15.77
N HIS A 238 5.91 -2.68 -15.83
CA HIS A 238 6.63 -3.87 -16.27
C HIS A 238 6.34 -5.09 -15.40
N CYS A 239 6.31 -4.91 -14.07
CA CYS A 239 5.94 -5.99 -13.16
C CYS A 239 4.48 -6.41 -13.35
N CYS A 240 3.55 -5.44 -13.47
CA CYS A 240 2.13 -5.74 -13.64
C CYS A 240 1.82 -6.46 -14.96
N GLU A 241 2.58 -6.17 -16.03
CA GLU A 241 2.51 -6.84 -17.33
C GLU A 241 3.12 -8.26 -17.30
N THR A 242 4.19 -8.45 -16.53
CA THR A 242 4.86 -9.76 -16.39
C THR A 242 4.07 -10.71 -15.50
N LEU A 243 3.45 -10.21 -14.43
CA LEU A 243 2.76 -11.01 -13.44
C LEU A 243 1.40 -11.53 -13.94
N PRO A 244 1.03 -12.77 -13.59
CA PRO A 244 -0.19 -13.39 -14.07
C PRO A 244 -1.42 -12.61 -13.61
N GLU A 245 -2.42 -12.52 -14.49
CA GLU A 245 -3.68 -11.85 -14.16
C GLU A 245 -4.47 -12.59 -13.07
N SER A 246 -4.30 -13.90 -12.90
CA SER A 246 -5.03 -14.64 -11.86
C SER A 246 -4.68 -14.21 -10.43
N LEU A 247 -3.61 -13.44 -10.23
CA LEU A 247 -3.16 -12.97 -8.92
C LEU A 247 -3.46 -11.48 -8.72
N PRO A 248 -3.85 -11.06 -7.50
CA PRO A 248 -3.82 -9.67 -7.10
C PRO A 248 -2.37 -9.19 -6.97
N LYS A 249 -2.11 -7.98 -7.43
CA LYS A 249 -0.80 -7.34 -7.48
C LYS A 249 -0.71 -6.24 -6.43
N TYR A 250 0.09 -6.46 -5.40
CA TYR A 250 0.26 -5.53 -4.28
C TYR A 250 1.50 -4.65 -4.48
N VAL A 251 1.35 -3.34 -4.70
CA VAL A 251 2.49 -2.41 -4.78
C VAL A 251 2.70 -1.78 -3.41
N MET A 252 3.83 -2.11 -2.80
CA MET A 252 4.12 -1.77 -1.39
C MET A 252 4.51 -0.29 -1.24
N GLY A 253 4.00 0.36 -0.18
CA GLY A 253 4.44 1.69 0.25
C GLY A 253 3.88 2.89 -0.54
N VAL A 254 2.92 2.67 -1.44
CA VAL A 254 2.31 3.73 -2.25
C VAL A 254 1.14 4.39 -1.53
N GLY A 255 1.21 5.71 -1.32
CA GLY A 255 0.20 6.45 -0.54
C GLY A 255 -0.15 7.85 -1.02
N TRP A 256 0.40 8.30 -2.14
CA TRP A 256 -0.04 9.56 -2.75
C TRP A 256 -1.24 9.27 -3.62
N ALA A 257 -2.30 10.09 -3.53
CA ALA A 257 -3.56 9.81 -4.21
C ALA A 257 -3.39 9.61 -5.73
N VAL A 258 -2.54 10.42 -6.37
CA VAL A 258 -2.24 10.28 -7.79
C VAL A 258 -1.48 9.00 -8.11
N ASP A 259 -0.54 8.57 -7.26
CA ASP A 259 0.20 7.33 -7.48
C ASP A 259 -0.73 6.12 -7.36
N LEU A 260 -1.67 6.14 -6.41
CA LEU A 260 -2.66 5.07 -6.26
C LEU A 260 -3.50 4.90 -7.53
N VAL A 261 -3.99 6.01 -8.08
CA VAL A 261 -4.74 6.00 -9.34
C VAL A 261 -3.86 5.47 -10.47
N MET A 262 -2.67 6.05 -10.68
CA MET A 262 -1.80 5.64 -11.79
C MET A 262 -1.36 4.18 -11.69
N CYS A 263 -0.94 3.70 -10.51
CA CYS A 263 -0.55 2.31 -10.33
C CYS A 263 -1.71 1.34 -10.56
N ALA A 264 -2.92 1.70 -10.13
CA ALA A 264 -4.10 0.89 -10.40
C ALA A 264 -4.42 0.85 -11.90
N LEU A 265 -4.26 1.97 -12.62
CA LEU A 265 -4.40 2.03 -14.08
C LEU A 265 -3.34 1.21 -14.82
N LEU A 266 -2.14 1.07 -14.23
CA LEU A 266 -1.06 0.18 -14.69
C LEU A 266 -1.30 -1.30 -14.33
N GLY A 267 -2.35 -1.62 -13.54
CA GLY A 267 -2.78 -2.99 -13.25
C GLY A 267 -2.48 -3.49 -11.83
N ALA A 268 -2.11 -2.61 -10.91
CA ALA A 268 -2.00 -2.95 -9.48
C ALA A 268 -3.37 -3.00 -8.78
N ASP A 269 -3.51 -3.86 -7.77
CA ASP A 269 -4.77 -4.15 -7.09
C ASP A 269 -4.77 -3.77 -5.60
N MET A 270 -3.60 -3.70 -4.96
CA MET A 270 -3.49 -3.43 -3.53
C MET A 270 -2.38 -2.43 -3.26
N PHE A 271 -2.59 -1.58 -2.26
CA PHE A 271 -1.65 -0.54 -1.84
C PHE A 271 -1.69 -0.39 -0.32
N ASP A 272 -0.59 0.06 0.27
CA ASP A 272 -0.53 0.47 1.67
C ASP A 272 0.32 1.73 1.80
N CYS A 273 0.00 2.57 2.77
CA CYS A 273 0.93 3.60 3.19
C CYS A 273 0.58 4.21 4.53
N VAL A 274 1.60 4.68 5.25
CA VAL A 274 1.43 5.56 6.41
C VAL A 274 1.04 6.99 6.03
N TYR A 275 1.05 7.35 4.73
CA TYR A 275 0.89 8.74 4.27
C TYR A 275 -0.33 9.46 4.87
N PRO A 276 -1.55 8.88 4.84
CA PRO A 276 -2.75 9.56 5.34
C PRO A 276 -2.65 9.96 6.82
N THR A 277 -2.19 9.05 7.68
CA THR A 277 -2.06 9.30 9.13
C THR A 277 -0.77 10.03 9.49
N ARG A 278 0.28 9.91 8.68
CA ARG A 278 1.53 10.65 8.86
C ARG A 278 1.34 12.13 8.57
N THR A 279 0.70 12.47 7.45
CA THR A 279 0.50 13.87 7.05
C THR A 279 -0.53 14.58 7.94
N ALA A 280 -1.51 13.83 8.46
CA ALA A 280 -2.46 14.33 9.47
C ALA A 280 -1.77 14.89 10.73
N ARG A 281 -0.68 14.26 11.19
CA ARG A 281 0.12 14.75 12.34
C ARG A 281 0.77 16.11 12.10
N PHE A 282 0.99 16.47 10.84
CA PHE A 282 1.55 17.76 10.45
C PHE A 282 0.47 18.79 10.08
N GLY A 283 -0.81 18.47 10.30
CA GLY A 283 -1.93 19.36 10.01
C GLY A 283 -2.31 19.43 8.54
N THR A 284 -1.97 18.40 7.75
CA THR A 284 -2.32 18.34 6.32
C THR A 284 -3.51 17.41 6.11
N ALA A 285 -4.58 17.95 5.53
CA ALA A 285 -5.73 17.18 5.07
C ALA A 285 -5.61 16.89 3.57
N LEU A 286 -5.98 15.67 3.17
CA LEU A 286 -5.97 15.22 1.78
C LEU A 286 -7.28 15.61 1.10
N VAL A 287 -7.20 16.22 -0.09
CA VAL A 287 -8.37 16.73 -0.80
C VAL A 287 -8.24 16.45 -2.30
N ARG A 288 -9.38 16.28 -2.98
CA ARG A 288 -9.39 16.12 -4.45
C ARG A 288 -8.92 17.37 -5.15
N GLU A 289 -9.36 18.53 -4.69
CA GLU A 289 -8.99 19.80 -5.29
C GLU A 289 -7.67 20.33 -4.71
N GLY A 290 -6.66 20.49 -5.55
CA GLY A 290 -5.33 20.96 -5.15
C GLY A 290 -4.46 19.91 -4.44
N GLY A 291 -4.99 18.71 -4.22
CA GLY A 291 -4.34 17.52 -3.67
C GLY A 291 -4.19 17.51 -2.15
N GLU A 292 -3.75 18.64 -1.59
CA GLU A 292 -3.46 18.78 -0.16
C GLU A 292 -3.86 20.15 0.37
N MET A 293 -4.37 20.15 1.60
CA MET A 293 -4.78 21.32 2.35
C MET A 293 -4.00 21.39 3.66
N HIS A 294 -3.07 22.35 3.74
CA HIS A 294 -2.31 22.60 4.96
C HIS A 294 -3.11 23.49 5.91
N LEU A 295 -3.86 22.86 6.82
CA LEU A 295 -4.74 23.55 7.77
C LEU A 295 -4.00 24.43 8.78
N THR A 296 -2.66 24.36 8.81
CA THR A 296 -1.79 25.28 9.56
C THR A 296 -1.70 26.69 8.97
N ARG A 297 -2.13 26.88 7.71
CA ARG A 297 -2.07 28.20 7.04
C ARG A 297 -3.07 29.18 7.64
N LYS A 298 -2.68 30.46 7.68
CA LYS A 298 -3.46 31.54 8.30
C LYS A 298 -4.80 31.80 7.61
N GLU A 299 -4.93 31.47 6.33
CA GLU A 299 -6.18 31.59 5.58
C GLU A 299 -7.34 30.80 6.21
N PHE A 300 -7.04 29.69 6.90
CA PHE A 300 -8.07 28.86 7.54
C PHE A 300 -8.55 29.39 8.89
N LYS A 301 -7.94 30.44 9.46
CA LYS A 301 -8.28 30.96 10.80
C LYS A 301 -9.75 31.35 10.95
N LEU A 302 -10.37 31.85 9.88
CA LEU A 302 -11.78 32.28 9.84
C LEU A 302 -12.58 31.49 8.79
N ASP A 303 -12.06 30.35 8.33
CA ASP A 303 -12.75 29.48 7.40
C ASP A 303 -13.64 28.49 8.16
N PHE A 304 -14.93 28.82 8.25
CA PHE A 304 -15.92 28.01 8.96
C PHE A 304 -16.53 26.89 8.11
N GLN A 305 -15.95 26.59 6.94
CA GLN A 305 -16.34 25.43 6.12
C GLN A 305 -15.70 24.14 6.64
N PRO A 306 -16.25 22.94 6.34
CA PRO A 306 -15.56 21.68 6.57
C PRO A 306 -14.34 21.53 5.66
N ILE A 307 -13.47 20.54 5.91
CA ILE A 307 -12.30 20.28 5.05
C ILE A 307 -12.73 20.14 3.58
N ASP A 308 -13.76 19.32 3.32
CA ASP A 308 -14.33 19.07 2.01
C ASP A 308 -15.85 18.96 2.13
N ASN A 309 -16.59 19.75 1.34
CA ASN A 309 -18.05 19.83 1.36
C ASN A 309 -18.73 18.56 0.82
N ASN A 310 -18.03 17.77 0.01
CA ASN A 310 -18.56 16.53 -0.56
C ASN A 310 -18.15 15.30 0.26
N CYS A 311 -17.33 15.48 1.30
CA CYS A 311 -16.85 14.38 2.14
C CYS A 311 -17.86 14.04 3.22
N THR A 312 -18.17 12.75 3.36
CA THR A 312 -19.17 12.24 4.30
C THR A 312 -18.58 11.73 5.62
N CYS A 313 -17.26 11.90 5.81
CA CYS A 313 -16.59 11.47 7.04
C CYS A 313 -17.07 12.26 8.27
N GLN A 314 -16.86 11.68 9.45
CA GLN A 314 -17.28 12.31 10.71
C GLN A 314 -16.64 13.69 10.95
N THR A 315 -15.39 13.86 10.52
CA THR A 315 -14.67 15.14 10.65
C THR A 315 -15.35 16.25 9.84
N CYS A 316 -15.64 16.03 8.56
CA CYS A 316 -16.29 17.02 7.70
C CYS A 316 -17.74 17.31 8.12
N LYS A 317 -18.44 16.35 8.74
CA LYS A 317 -19.80 16.57 9.24
C LYS A 317 -19.86 17.47 10.48
N SER A 318 -18.80 17.51 11.28
CA SER A 318 -18.87 18.04 12.65
C SER A 318 -17.90 19.20 12.93
N TYR A 319 -16.86 19.38 12.12
CA TYR A 319 -15.78 20.33 12.41
C TYR A 319 -15.49 21.24 11.23
N THR A 320 -15.10 22.46 11.56
CA THR A 320 -14.67 23.48 10.59
C THR A 320 -13.16 23.51 10.44
N ARG A 321 -12.68 24.01 9.30
CA ARG A 321 -11.25 24.28 9.06
C ARG A 321 -10.68 25.25 10.10
N ALA A 322 -11.44 26.26 10.52
CA ALA A 322 -11.06 27.20 11.56
C ALA A 322 -10.85 26.53 12.93
N TYR A 323 -11.75 25.61 13.32
CA TYR A 323 -11.56 24.84 14.53
C TYR A 323 -10.27 24.01 14.45
N LEU A 324 -10.10 23.24 13.38
CA LEU A 324 -8.91 22.39 13.18
C LEU A 324 -7.63 23.24 13.19
N HIS A 325 -7.59 24.35 12.45
CA HIS A 325 -6.50 25.32 12.45
C HIS A 325 -6.12 25.77 13.87
N SER A 326 -7.13 26.01 14.73
CA SER A 326 -6.90 26.52 16.08
C SER A 326 -6.22 25.50 17.02
N ILE A 327 -6.41 24.20 16.78
CA ILE A 327 -5.96 23.10 17.66
C ILE A 327 -4.80 22.27 17.11
N ILE A 328 -4.50 22.37 15.80
CA ILE A 328 -3.34 21.68 15.21
C ILE A 328 -2.05 22.06 15.92
N ASN A 329 -1.19 21.06 16.17
CA ASN A 329 0.08 21.18 16.90
C ASN A 329 -0.06 21.67 18.36
N LYS A 330 -1.29 21.69 18.89
CA LYS A 330 -1.58 22.03 20.29
C LYS A 330 -2.28 20.88 20.99
N GLU A 331 -3.27 20.28 20.33
CA GLU A 331 -4.07 19.20 20.87
C GLU A 331 -3.94 17.93 20.03
N SER A 332 -3.81 16.77 20.68
CA SER A 332 -3.67 15.47 20.03
C SER A 332 -4.90 15.10 19.17
N VAL A 333 -6.08 15.58 19.57
CA VAL A 333 -7.34 15.34 18.84
C VAL A 333 -7.33 15.90 17.41
N ALA A 334 -6.52 16.94 17.13
CA ALA A 334 -6.37 17.45 15.77
C ALA A 334 -5.84 16.36 14.82
N CYS A 335 -4.85 15.58 15.26
CA CYS A 335 -4.28 14.47 14.48
C CYS A 335 -5.33 13.38 14.24
N HIS A 336 -6.12 13.05 15.25
CA HIS A 336 -7.20 12.07 15.14
C HIS A 336 -8.23 12.51 14.08
N LEU A 337 -8.77 13.72 14.20
CA LEU A 337 -9.79 14.26 13.27
C LEU A 337 -9.29 14.29 11.82
N ILE A 338 -8.05 14.73 11.59
CA ILE A 338 -7.48 14.79 10.24
C ILE A 338 -7.16 13.37 9.73
N SER A 339 -6.80 12.43 10.59
CA SER A 339 -6.56 11.03 10.21
C SER A 339 -7.85 10.35 9.73
N ILE A 340 -8.98 10.56 10.43
CA ILE A 340 -10.30 10.08 9.98
C ILE A 340 -10.62 10.59 8.58
N HIS A 341 -10.45 11.89 8.34
CA HIS A 341 -10.67 12.47 7.02
C HIS A 341 -9.74 11.87 5.95
N ASN A 342 -8.43 11.79 6.23
CA ASN A 342 -7.44 11.35 5.26
C ASN A 342 -7.60 9.86 4.89
N ILE A 343 -7.94 9.00 5.86
CA ILE A 343 -8.25 7.58 5.60
C ILE A 343 -9.53 7.48 4.77
N HIS A 344 -10.59 8.19 5.16
CA HIS A 344 -11.84 8.21 4.40
C HIS A 344 -11.61 8.63 2.94
N HIS A 345 -10.82 9.68 2.70
CA HIS A 345 -10.47 10.14 1.36
C HIS A 345 -9.83 9.01 0.51
N HIS A 346 -8.89 8.26 1.06
CA HIS A 346 -8.23 7.17 0.35
C HIS A 346 -9.17 5.99 0.07
N LEU A 347 -10.00 5.60 1.05
CA LEU A 347 -10.99 4.55 0.86
C LEU A 347 -12.03 4.94 -0.19
N GLN A 348 -12.48 6.20 -0.18
CA GLN A 348 -13.40 6.75 -1.18
C GLN A 348 -12.75 6.81 -2.57
N LEU A 349 -11.47 7.17 -2.68
CA LEU A 349 -10.73 7.11 -3.96
C LEU A 349 -10.73 5.74 -4.60
N MET A 350 -10.50 4.71 -3.80
CA MET A 350 -10.54 3.35 -4.32
C MET A 350 -11.96 2.95 -4.73
N ARG A 351 -13.01 3.42 -4.03
CA ARG A 351 -14.41 3.21 -4.45
C ARG A 351 -14.73 3.90 -5.77
N ASP A 352 -14.39 5.19 -5.89
CA ASP A 352 -14.65 5.99 -7.08
C ASP A 352 -13.92 5.38 -8.29
N LEU A 353 -12.68 4.95 -8.10
CA LEU A 353 -11.90 4.29 -9.15
C LEU A 353 -12.52 2.94 -9.56
N ARG A 354 -12.96 2.11 -8.60
CA ARG A 354 -13.69 0.86 -8.94
C ARG A 354 -14.97 1.15 -9.73
N ALA A 355 -15.71 2.20 -9.37
CA ALA A 355 -16.90 2.62 -10.10
C ALA A 355 -16.56 3.05 -11.53
N ALA A 356 -15.53 3.89 -11.71
CA ALA A 356 -15.07 4.32 -13.02
C ALA A 356 -14.62 3.15 -13.91
N ILE A 357 -13.90 2.16 -13.34
CA ILE A 357 -13.51 0.96 -14.08
C ILE A 357 -14.73 0.13 -14.49
N THR A 358 -15.65 -0.13 -13.56
CA THR A 358 -16.85 -0.96 -13.82
C THR A 358 -17.81 -0.31 -14.83
N GLN A 359 -17.87 1.02 -14.84
CA GLN A 359 -18.74 1.81 -15.73
C GLN A 359 -18.06 2.18 -17.05
N GLU A 360 -16.83 1.68 -17.32
CA GLU A 360 -16.04 2.03 -18.50
C GLU A 360 -15.84 3.55 -18.67
N ASN A 361 -15.69 4.25 -17.55
CA ASN A 361 -15.57 5.70 -17.47
C ASN A 361 -14.22 6.16 -16.89
N VAL A 362 -13.18 5.36 -17.11
CA VAL A 362 -11.81 5.67 -16.64
C VAL A 362 -11.27 6.98 -17.23
N PRO A 363 -11.44 7.31 -18.54
CA PRO A 363 -10.95 8.56 -19.10
C PRO A 363 -11.52 9.80 -18.40
N ASP A 364 -12.85 9.93 -18.29
CA ASP A 364 -13.47 11.11 -17.68
C ASP A 364 -13.14 11.21 -16.19
N PHE A 365 -13.11 10.06 -15.49
CA PHE A 365 -12.66 10.02 -14.09
C PHE A 365 -11.24 10.55 -13.96
N LEU A 366 -10.31 10.09 -14.81
CA LEU A 366 -8.91 10.48 -14.76
C LEU A 366 -8.70 11.96 -15.09
N GLU A 367 -9.37 12.46 -16.13
CA GLU A 367 -9.33 13.87 -16.51
C GLU A 367 -9.84 14.75 -15.36
N THR A 368 -11.03 14.45 -14.84
CA THR A 368 -11.63 15.17 -13.71
C THR A 368 -10.72 15.14 -12.48
N PHE A 369 -10.18 13.95 -12.16
CA PHE A 369 -9.28 13.77 -11.03
C PHE A 369 -8.00 14.60 -11.18
N LEU A 370 -7.33 14.57 -12.34
CA LEU A 370 -6.07 15.29 -12.56
C LEU A 370 -6.27 16.81 -12.60
N LEU A 371 -7.32 17.30 -13.26
CA LEU A 371 -7.64 18.73 -13.31
C LEU A 371 -7.97 19.28 -11.91
N GLY A 372 -8.70 18.50 -11.10
CA GLY A 372 -8.95 18.83 -9.70
C GLY A 372 -7.67 18.78 -8.86
N TYR A 373 -6.93 17.68 -8.91
CA TYR A 373 -5.76 17.42 -8.06
C TYR A 373 -4.62 18.42 -8.30
N TYR A 374 -4.41 18.81 -9.55
CA TYR A 374 -3.42 19.80 -9.95
C TYR A 374 -4.04 21.17 -10.21
N ARG A 375 -5.19 21.50 -9.60
CA ARG A 375 -5.79 22.84 -9.71
C ARG A 375 -4.75 23.92 -9.43
N ASN A 376 -4.55 24.83 -10.39
CA ASN A 376 -3.54 25.91 -10.35
C ASN A 376 -2.07 25.43 -10.24
N LYS A 377 -1.78 24.18 -10.62
CA LYS A 377 -0.44 23.58 -10.63
C LYS A 377 -0.21 22.91 -11.99
N ALA A 378 1.06 22.80 -12.39
CA ALA A 378 1.40 22.00 -13.55
C ALA A 378 1.24 20.50 -13.22
N ILE A 379 0.64 19.75 -14.14
CA ILE A 379 0.61 18.28 -14.07
C ILE A 379 2.03 17.75 -14.34
N PRO A 380 2.60 16.90 -13.46
CA PRO A 380 3.94 16.34 -13.66
C PRO A 380 4.09 15.55 -14.96
N LYS A 381 5.27 15.65 -15.59
CA LYS A 381 5.61 14.97 -16.86
C LYS A 381 5.31 13.47 -16.85
N TRP A 382 5.73 12.76 -15.79
CA TRP A 382 5.55 11.31 -15.69
C TRP A 382 4.09 10.85 -15.79
N ILE A 383 3.12 11.70 -15.45
CA ILE A 383 1.69 11.38 -15.60
C ILE A 383 1.31 11.31 -17.07
N TYR A 384 1.78 12.26 -17.88
CA TYR A 384 1.58 12.21 -19.33
C TYR A 384 2.22 10.96 -19.93
N GLU A 385 3.41 10.58 -19.47
CA GLU A 385 4.08 9.35 -19.91
C GLU A 385 3.24 8.10 -19.60
N VAL A 386 2.60 8.03 -18.43
CA VAL A 386 1.69 6.92 -18.06
C VAL A 386 0.43 6.93 -18.93
N VAL A 387 -0.18 8.10 -19.14
CA VAL A 387 -1.38 8.26 -19.98
C VAL A 387 -1.09 7.83 -21.42
N GLU A 388 0.06 8.22 -21.96
CA GLU A 388 0.55 7.84 -23.29
C GLU A 388 0.84 6.33 -23.36
N HIS A 389 1.55 5.76 -22.37
CA HIS A 389 1.81 4.31 -22.28
C HIS A 389 0.53 3.49 -22.29
N LEU A 390 -0.50 3.95 -21.59
CA LEU A 390 -1.81 3.30 -21.52
C LEU A 390 -2.74 3.67 -22.68
N GLN A 391 -2.34 4.63 -23.53
CA GLN A 391 -3.12 5.16 -24.66
C GLN A 391 -4.50 5.72 -24.24
N ILE A 392 -4.61 6.23 -23.02
CA ILE A 392 -5.87 6.80 -22.49
C ILE A 392 -6.15 8.14 -23.19
N GLN A 393 -7.33 8.26 -23.78
CA GLN A 393 -7.77 9.48 -24.46
C GLN A 393 -8.37 10.47 -23.45
N ILE A 394 -7.62 11.50 -23.07
CA ILE A 394 -8.06 12.60 -22.18
C ILE A 394 -7.54 13.93 -22.70
N ASN A 395 -8.19 15.02 -22.31
CA ASN A 395 -7.83 16.38 -22.69
C ASN A 395 -7.15 17.11 -21.52
N LEU A 396 -5.82 16.97 -21.42
CA LEU A 396 -5.04 17.66 -20.38
C LEU A 396 -4.34 18.93 -20.91
N PRO A 397 -4.24 20.01 -20.11
CA PRO A 397 -3.53 21.23 -20.51
C PRO A 397 -2.05 20.98 -20.79
N GLY A 398 -1.57 21.34 -21.98
CA GLY A 398 -0.16 21.18 -22.36
C GLY A 398 0.17 19.83 -23.01
N GLN A 399 -0.82 18.96 -23.21
CA GLN A 399 -0.70 17.81 -24.11
C GLN A 399 -0.71 18.35 -25.54
N THR A 400 0.45 18.37 -26.21
CA THR A 400 0.48 18.64 -27.65
C THR A 400 -0.26 17.52 -28.33
N THR A 401 -1.42 17.84 -28.93
CA THR A 401 -2.15 16.92 -29.80
C THR A 401 -1.25 16.57 -30.98
N SER A 402 -0.51 15.47 -30.90
CA SER A 402 0.09 14.82 -32.07
C SER A 402 -1.03 14.13 -32.84
N GLY A 403 -1.89 14.94 -33.47
CA GLY A 403 -3.02 14.49 -34.27
C GLY A 403 -2.95 15.11 -35.66
N ASN A 404 -2.51 14.30 -36.62
CA ASN A 404 -2.95 14.29 -38.02
C ASN A 404 -3.02 15.64 -38.76
N ASP A 405 -1.88 16.07 -39.29
CA ASP A 405 -1.85 16.74 -40.60
C ASP A 405 -1.16 15.79 -41.60
N ILE A 406 -1.93 14.81 -42.09
CA ILE A 406 -1.65 14.18 -43.39
C ILE A 406 -2.66 14.78 -44.36
N LYS A 407 -2.18 15.69 -45.21
CA LYS A 407 -2.78 15.98 -46.51
C LYS A 407 -2.06 15.16 -47.57
#